data_AF-A0A7W9YCC8-F1
#
_entry.id   AF-A0A7W9YCC8-F1
#
_cell.length_a   1.000
_cell.length_b   1.000
_cell.length_c   1.000
_cell.angle_alpha   90.00
_cell.angle_beta   90.00
_cell.angle_gamma   90.00
#
_symmetry.space_group_name_H-M   'P 1'
#
loop_
_entity.id
_entity.type
_entity.pdbx_description
1 polymer ?
#
loop_
_entity_poly.entity_id
_entity_poly.type
_entity_poly.pdbx_seq_one_letter_code
_entity_poly.pdbx_strand_id
1 'polypeptide(L)' 'MTDSQSLAVKAVIAVALAISLTGCGTAAKEKTAPCKRPANLTAYGPDPRRDCPSMTSVNGNPPQALAAINALTAQ' A
#
# COMPACT_ATOMS: atom_id res chain seq x y z
N MET A 1 23.96 42.26 30.53
CA MET A 1 24.30 41.43 29.35
C MET A 1 23.59 40.06 29.35
N THR A 2 22.74 39.79 30.35
CA THR A 2 21.97 38.54 30.51
C THR A 2 20.54 38.66 30.00
N ASP A 3 19.90 39.83 30.10
CA ASP A 3 18.51 40.05 29.63
C ASP A 3 18.36 40.02 28.11
N SER A 4 19.26 40.67 27.38
CA SER A 4 19.25 40.65 25.91
C SER A 4 19.53 39.25 25.35
N GLN A 5 20.43 38.49 26.00
CA GLN A 5 20.69 37.08 25.68
C GLN A 5 19.45 36.22 25.96
N SER A 6 18.75 36.44 27.08
CA SER A 6 17.53 35.72 27.45
C SER A 6 16.38 35.97 26.47
N LEU A 7 16.22 37.22 26.00
CA LEU A 7 15.22 37.57 25.00
C LEU A 7 15.51 36.93 23.64
N ALA A 8 16.79 36.91 23.23
CA ALA A 8 17.21 36.27 21.99
C ALA A 8 16.99 34.74 22.03
N VAL A 9 17.32 34.09 23.14
CA VAL A 9 17.09 32.65 23.33
C VAL A 9 15.60 32.31 23.28
N LYS A 10 14.75 33.10 23.93
CA LYS A 10 13.29 32.93 23.88
C LYS A 10 12.73 33.09 22.47
N ALA A 11 13.23 34.08 21.71
CA ALA A 11 12.82 34.29 20.32
C ALA A 11 13.23 33.12 19.41
N VAL A 12 14.44 32.60 19.57
CA VAL A 12 14.92 31.43 18.82
C VAL A 12 14.08 30.18 19.12
N ILE A 13 13.76 29.94 20.39
CA ILE A 13 12.89 28.83 20.80
C ILE A 13 11.49 28.98 20.20
N ALA A 14 10.90 30.18 20.25
CA ALA A 14 9.57 30.44 19.69
C ALA A 14 9.52 30.21 18.17
N VAL A 15 10.57 30.64 17.45
CA VAL A 15 10.68 30.41 16.00
C VAL A 15 10.87 28.93 15.68
N ALA A 16 11.71 28.21 16.43
CA ALA A 16 11.90 26.77 16.26
C ALA A 16 10.59 25.99 16.46
N LEU A 17 9.81 26.36 17.49
CA LEU A 17 8.49 25.79 17.73
C LEU A 17 7.54 26.10 16.57
N ALA A 18 7.44 27.36 16.12
CA ALA A 18 6.56 27.73 15.02
C ALA A 18 6.87 26.95 13.72
N ILE A 19 8.14 26.74 13.40
CA ILE A 19 8.57 25.95 12.23
C ILE A 19 8.20 24.47 12.41
N SER A 20 8.32 23.92 13.63
CA SER A 20 7.96 22.53 13.90
C SER A 20 6.46 22.24 13.72
N LEU A 21 5.59 23.22 13.98
CA LEU A 21 4.14 23.12 13.72
C LEU A 21 3.79 23.14 12.22
N THR A 22 4.69 23.63 11.36
CA THR A 22 4.53 23.58 9.89
C THR A 22 5.11 22.29 9.28
N GLY A 23 5.55 21.35 10.11
CA GLY A 23 6.00 20.02 9.71
C GLY A 23 4.94 19.28 8.89
N CYS A 24 5.33 18.90 7.68
CA CYS A 24 4.56 18.35 6.56
C CYS A 24 3.62 17.18 6.92
N GLY A 25 2.48 17.49 7.53
CA GLY A 25 1.30 16.65 7.56
C GLY A 25 0.45 16.89 6.31
N THR A 26 1.02 16.75 5.10
CA THR A 26 0.12 16.31 4.01
C THR A 26 -0.29 14.92 4.48
N ALA A 27 -1.53 14.78 4.96
CA ALA A 27 -2.15 13.49 5.20
C ALA A 27 -1.66 12.59 4.08
N ALA A 28 -0.87 11.56 4.41
CA ALA A 28 -0.18 10.75 3.40
C ALA A 28 -1.24 10.44 2.36
N LYS A 29 -1.16 11.10 1.19
CA LYS A 29 -2.20 11.02 0.16
C LYS A 29 -2.28 9.55 -0.13
N GLU A 30 -3.35 8.96 0.36
CA GLU A 30 -3.49 7.54 0.66
C GLU A 30 -2.50 6.71 -0.14
N LYS A 31 -1.34 6.37 0.45
CA LYS A 31 -0.39 5.43 -0.16
C LYS A 31 -0.88 3.99 0.04
N THR A 32 -2.18 3.79 0.21
CA THR A 32 -2.82 2.67 -0.47
C THR A 32 -2.56 2.94 -1.95
N ALA A 33 -1.46 2.39 -2.50
CA ALA A 33 -1.37 2.19 -3.95
C ALA A 33 -2.77 1.77 -4.40
N PRO A 34 -3.41 2.37 -5.42
CA PRO A 34 -4.81 2.10 -5.71
C PRO A 34 -4.98 0.59 -5.90
N CYS A 35 -5.35 -0.12 -4.83
CA CYS A 35 -5.50 -1.58 -4.82
C CYS A 35 -6.64 -1.95 -5.77
N LYS A 36 -7.49 -0.96 -6.05
CA LYS A 36 -8.39 -0.95 -7.17
C LYS A 36 -7.66 -0.40 -8.39
N ARG A 37 -7.21 -1.33 -9.23
CA ARG A 37 -6.85 -1.05 -10.62
C ARG A 37 -7.96 -0.18 -11.24
N PRO A 38 -7.66 1.05 -11.70
CA PRO A 38 -8.63 1.91 -12.38
C PRO A 38 -9.29 1.13 -13.51
N ALA A 39 -10.61 1.23 -13.65
CA ALA A 39 -11.37 0.48 -14.66
C ALA A 39 -10.89 0.73 -16.10
N ASN A 40 -10.21 1.85 -16.33
CA ASN A 40 -9.63 2.28 -17.61
C ASN A 40 -8.20 1.74 -17.84
N LEU A 41 -7.45 1.44 -16.79
CA LEU A 41 -6.08 0.92 -16.95
C LEU A 41 -6.19 -0.59 -17.21
N THR A 42 -6.44 -0.99 -18.45
CA THR A 42 -6.09 -2.33 -18.93
C THR A 42 -4.59 -2.57 -18.73
N ALA A 43 -4.10 -3.83 -18.76
CA ALA A 43 -2.66 -4.12 -18.63
C ALA A 43 -1.83 -3.12 -19.46
N TYR A 44 -0.68 -2.66 -18.98
CA TYR A 44 0.13 -1.61 -19.63
C TYR A 44 0.61 -1.96 -21.06
N GLY A 45 0.16 -3.08 -21.62
CA GLY A 45 0.28 -3.44 -23.03
C GLY A 45 -0.90 -4.33 -23.46
N PRO A 46 -1.09 -4.53 -24.78
CA PRO A 46 -2.02 -5.52 -25.28
C PRO A 46 -1.68 -6.87 -24.64
N ASP A 47 -2.67 -7.54 -24.05
CA ASP A 47 -2.48 -8.91 -23.60
C ASP A 47 -2.30 -9.77 -24.86
N PRO A 48 -1.13 -10.38 -25.10
CA PRO A 48 -0.94 -11.26 -26.25
C PRO A 48 -1.78 -12.54 -26.13
N ARG A 49 -2.36 -12.80 -24.95
CA ARG A 49 -3.32 -13.88 -24.75
C ARG A 49 -4.62 -13.52 -25.46
N ARG A 50 -5.13 -14.49 -26.22
CA ARG A 50 -6.50 -14.46 -26.76
C ARG A 50 -7.50 -14.42 -25.59
N ASP A 51 -8.75 -14.06 -25.89
CA ASP A 51 -9.85 -14.16 -24.92
C ASP A 51 -9.77 -15.47 -24.13
N CYS A 52 -9.88 -15.38 -22.81
CA CYS A 52 -9.83 -16.55 -21.95
C CYS A 52 -10.92 -17.53 -22.40
N PRO A 53 -10.60 -18.81 -22.61
CA PRO A 53 -11.62 -19.81 -22.90
C PRO A 53 -12.57 -19.94 -21.71
N SER A 54 -13.76 -20.51 -21.96
CA SER A 54 -14.72 -20.84 -20.91
C SER A 54 -14.04 -21.61 -19.78
N MET A 55 -14.27 -21.18 -18.54
CA MET A 55 -13.75 -21.87 -17.36
C MET A 55 -14.19 -23.33 -17.38
N THR A 56 -13.23 -24.24 -17.22
CA THR A 56 -13.48 -25.69 -17.16
C THR A 56 -13.22 -26.20 -15.76
N SER A 57 -14.06 -27.13 -15.26
CA SER A 57 -13.81 -27.79 -13.99
C SER A 57 -12.58 -28.68 -14.10
N VAL A 58 -11.52 -28.35 -13.37
CA VAL A 58 -10.27 -29.14 -13.32
C VAL A 58 -10.43 -30.36 -12.40
N ASN A 59 -11.30 -30.26 -11.38
CA ASN A 59 -11.57 -31.32 -10.42
C ASN A 59 -13.00 -31.81 -10.58
N GLY A 60 -13.24 -32.72 -11.53
CA GLY A 60 -14.56 -33.32 -11.76
C GLY A 60 -15.09 -34.14 -10.56
N ASN A 61 -14.22 -34.54 -9.64
CA ASN A 61 -14.55 -35.26 -8.41
C ASN A 61 -13.91 -34.55 -7.20
N PRO A 62 -14.66 -33.67 -6.51
CA PRO A 62 -14.13 -32.92 -5.37
C PRO A 62 -13.61 -33.80 -4.22
N PRO A 63 -14.28 -34.89 -3.82
CA PRO A 63 -13.74 -35.82 -2.82
C PRO A 63 -12.37 -36.39 -3.17
N GLN A 64 -12.17 -36.82 -4.43
CA GLN A 64 -10.91 -37.38 -4.88
C GLN A 64 -9.79 -36.32 -4.87
N ALA A 65 -10.08 -35.10 -5.33
CA ALA A 65 -9.12 -34.00 -5.30
C ALA A 65 -8.69 -33.65 -3.88
N LEU A 66 -9.63 -33.62 -2.93
CA LEU A 66 -9.34 -33.38 -1.52
C LEU A 66 -8.47 -34.50 -0.92
N ALA A 67 -8.78 -35.76 -1.23
CA ALA A 67 -7.98 -36.90 -0.79
C ALA A 67 -6.52 -36.81 -1.28
N ALA A 68 -6.31 -36.42 -2.54
CA ALA A 68 -4.97 -36.22 -3.10
C ALA A 68 -4.20 -35.10 -2.38
N ILE A 69 -4.87 -33.97 -2.07
CA ILE A 69 -4.26 -32.87 -1.30
C ILE A 69 -3.82 -33.35 0.09
N ASN A 70 -4.71 -34.06 0.79
CA ASN A 70 -4.41 -34.58 2.13
C ASN A 70 -3.20 -35.54 2.11
N ALA A 71 -3.08 -36.37 1.08
CA ALA A 71 -1.94 -37.28 0.91
C ALA A 71 -0.61 -36.56 0.65
N LEU A 72 -0.63 -35.39 0.00
CA LEU A 72 0.57 -34.55 -0.17
C LEU A 72 0.99 -33.87 1.14
N THR A 73 0.03 -33.45 1.96
CA THR A 73 0.31 -32.77 3.23
C THR A 73 0.70 -33.70 4.38
N ALA A 74 0.49 -35.00 4.22
CA ALA A 74 0.84 -36.03 5.20
C ALA A 74 2.28 -36.56 5.04
N GLN A 75 3.04 -36.04 4.07
CA GLN A 75 4.46 -36.32 3.84
C GLN A 75 5.33 -35.26 4.54
#